data_AF-A0A2R3Z1R9-F1
#
_entry.id   AF-A0A2R3Z1R9-F1
#
_cell.length_a   1.000
_cell.length_b   1.000
_cell.length_c   1.000
_cell.angle_alpha   90.00
_cell.angle_beta   90.00
_cell.angle_gamma   90.00
#
_symmetry.space_group_name_H-M   'P 1'
#
loop_
_entity.id
_entity.type
_entity.pdbx_description
1 polymer ?
#
loop_
_entity_poly.entity_id
_entity_poly.type
_entity_poly.pdbx_seq_one_letter_code
_entity_poly.pdbx_strand_id
1 'polypeptide(L)'
;MMKKIAVIFLFFAFTARPVYEFAYLTYFKLNQSEIIRNFCVNKNKPELHCNGKCHLMKELSLGSKSDKKQNTILAESFLPLFFQEYSYKSRLYISDFYRCDNWRFLPKDYSQIQTVPSPPPKV
;
A
#
# COMPACT_ATOMS: atom_id res chain seq x y z
N MET A 1 -19.40 -28.73 26.28
CA MET A 1 -18.73 -27.46 26.62
C MET A 1 -17.38 -27.27 25.95
N MET A 2 -16.50 -28.29 25.90
CA MET A 2 -15.13 -28.17 25.35
C MET A 2 -15.05 -27.64 23.90
N LYS A 3 -15.99 -28.02 23.01
CA LYS A 3 -16.03 -27.52 21.63
C LYS A 3 -16.22 -25.99 21.54
N LYS A 4 -17.02 -25.40 22.45
CA LYS A 4 -17.25 -23.95 22.48
C LYS A 4 -15.99 -23.20 22.93
N ILE A 5 -15.26 -23.76 23.90
CA ILE A 5 -13.99 -23.22 24.39
C ILE A 5 -12.93 -23.25 23.27
N ALA A 6 -12.85 -24.37 22.53
CA ALA A 6 -11.92 -24.49 21.40
C ALA A 6 -12.19 -23.44 20.30
N VAL A 7 -13.46 -23.17 19.98
CA VAL A 7 -13.83 -22.15 18.99
C VAL A 7 -13.46 -20.74 19.46
N ILE A 8 -13.71 -20.42 20.73
CA ILE A 8 -13.33 -19.12 21.31
C ILE A 8 -11.82 -18.93 21.27
N PHE A 9 -11.06 -19.96 21.66
CA PHE A 9 -9.59 -19.92 21.60
C PHE A 9 -9.08 -19.68 20.18
N LEU A 10 -9.64 -20.39 19.19
CA LEU A 10 -9.26 -20.23 17.78
C LEU A 10 -9.56 -18.81 17.27
N PHE A 11 -10.69 -18.23 17.67
CA PHE A 11 -11.04 -16.85 17.33
C PHE A 11 -10.03 -15.83 17.90
N PHE A 12 -9.62 -15.98 19.16
CA PHE A 12 -8.60 -15.11 19.74
C PHE A 12 -7.22 -15.29 19.09
N ALA A 13 -6.84 -16.53 18.77
CA ALA A 13 -5.59 -16.81 18.07
C ALA A 13 -5.58 -16.16 16.67
N PHE A 14 -6.71 -16.17 15.96
CA PHE A 14 -6.85 -15.54 14.66
C PHE A 14 -6.73 -14.00 14.73
N THR A 15 -7.32 -13.37 15.75
CA THR A 15 -7.29 -11.90 15.89
C THR A 15 -6.00 -11.35 16.50
N ALA A 16 -5.15 -12.20 17.11
CA ALA A 16 -3.91 -11.77 17.74
C ALA A 16 -2.96 -11.01 16.80
N ARG A 17 -2.83 -11.46 15.54
CA ARG A 17 -1.97 -10.85 14.52
C ARG A 17 -2.40 -9.41 14.16
N PRO A 18 -3.64 -9.15 13.68
CA PRO A 18 -4.06 -7.79 13.35
C PRO A 18 -4.09 -6.87 14.57
N VAL A 19 -4.42 -7.38 15.76
CA VAL A 19 -4.37 -6.60 17.00
C VAL A 19 -2.96 -6.14 17.34
N TYR A 20 -1.96 -7.02 17.18
CA TYR A 20 -0.56 -6.67 17.40
C TYR A 20 -0.10 -5.56 16.44
N GLU A 21 -0.39 -5.69 15.15
CA GLU A 21 -0.03 -4.68 14.15
C GLU A 21 -0.71 -3.33 14.43
N PHE A 22 -2.00 -3.36 14.78
CA PHE A 22 -2.74 -2.16 15.14
C PHE A 22 -2.15 -1.49 16.39
N ALA A 23 -1.87 -2.26 17.44
CA ALA A 23 -1.25 -1.77 18.67
C ALA A 23 0.14 -1.17 18.42
N TYR A 24 0.92 -1.75 17.52
CA TYR A 24 2.22 -1.22 17.16
C TYR A 24 2.12 0.10 16.37
N LEU A 25 1.15 0.19 15.44
CA LEU A 25 0.90 1.42 14.70
C LEU A 25 0.43 2.57 15.60
N THR A 26 -0.44 2.28 16.58
CA THR A 26 -0.87 3.30 17.55
C THR A 26 0.30 3.75 18.42
N TYR A 27 1.13 2.83 18.91
CA TYR A 27 2.39 3.16 19.60
C TYR A 27 3.29 4.06 18.75
N PHE A 28 3.51 3.71 17.48
CA PHE A 28 4.32 4.51 16.56
C PHE A 28 3.80 5.94 16.41
N LYS A 29 2.47 6.12 16.31
CA LYS A 29 1.85 7.44 16.16
C LYS A 29 1.95 8.28 17.42
N LEU A 30 1.72 7.69 18.58
CA LEU A 30 1.78 8.40 19.87
C LEU A 30 3.22 8.81 20.22
N ASN A 31 4.21 8.01 19.84
CA ASN A 31 5.62 8.21 20.17
C ASN A 31 6.48 8.64 18.98
N GLN A 32 5.88 9.18 17.91
CA GLN A 32 6.57 9.43 16.64
C GLN A 32 7.79 10.36 16.78
N SER A 33 7.71 11.38 17.64
CA SER A 33 8.81 12.32 17.89
C SER A 33 10.05 11.63 18.46
N GLU A 34 9.87 10.77 19.46
CA GLU A 34 10.93 9.98 20.07
C GLU A 34 11.55 9.00 19.06
N ILE A 35 10.69 8.40 18.22
CA ILE A 35 11.14 7.46 17.20
C ILE A 35 12.00 8.17 16.14
N ILE A 36 11.60 9.37 15.72
CA ILE A 36 12.40 10.19 14.79
C ILE A 36 13.73 10.58 15.43
N ARG A 37 13.71 10.99 16.70
CA ARG A 37 14.92 11.41 17.43
C ARG A 37 15.93 10.28 17.55
N ASN A 38 15.50 9.06 17.83
CA ASN A 38 16.41 7.97 18.17
C ASN A 38 16.71 7.05 16.99
N PHE A 39 15.75 6.81 16.09
CA PHE A 39 15.84 5.74 15.09
C PHE A 39 15.87 6.20 13.64
N CYS A 40 15.68 7.49 13.35
CA CYS A 40 15.79 7.95 11.96
C CYS A 40 17.25 7.92 11.49
N VAL A 41 17.52 7.17 10.42
CA VAL A 41 18.86 7.01 9.83
C VAL A 41 19.23 8.13 8.85
N ASN A 42 18.23 8.77 8.23
CA ASN A 42 18.43 9.80 7.19
C ASN A 42 18.11 11.21 7.71
N LYS A 43 18.59 11.56 8.91
CA LYS A 43 18.35 12.90 9.50
C LYS A 43 18.93 14.04 8.65
N ASN A 44 20.05 13.78 7.95
CA ASN A 44 20.76 14.77 7.14
C ASN A 44 20.22 14.88 5.71
N LYS A 45 19.20 14.09 5.35
CA LYS A 45 18.62 14.02 4.00
C LYS A 45 17.08 14.17 4.08
N PRO A 46 16.57 15.38 4.36
CA PRO A 46 15.13 15.62 4.54
C PRO A 46 14.30 15.27 3.30
N GLU A 47 14.89 15.31 2.11
CA GLU A 47 14.30 14.91 0.83
C GLU A 47 13.87 13.43 0.78
N LEU A 48 14.43 12.58 1.64
CA LEU A 48 14.09 11.15 1.72
C LEU A 48 12.89 10.86 2.63
N HIS A 49 12.31 11.88 3.28
CA HIS A 49 11.07 11.79 4.07
C HIS A 49 11.05 10.64 5.10
N CYS A 50 12.19 10.37 5.76
CA CYS A 50 12.36 9.31 6.75
C CYS A 50 11.23 9.31 7.80
N ASN A 51 11.09 10.38 8.61
CA ASN A 51 9.97 10.58 9.55
C ASN A 51 9.60 9.34 10.41
N GLY A 52 10.59 8.50 10.76
CA GLY A 52 10.41 7.24 11.48
C GLY A 52 9.89 6.05 10.62
N LYS A 53 9.55 6.27 9.35
CA LYS A 53 9.02 5.25 8.43
C LYS A 53 9.99 4.10 8.16
N CYS A 54 11.30 4.39 8.10
CA CYS A 54 12.31 3.35 7.90
C CYS A 54 12.34 2.36 9.08
N HIS A 55 12.20 2.87 10.31
CA HIS A 55 12.08 2.04 11.51
C HIS A 55 10.77 1.25 11.51
N LEU A 56 9.64 1.94 11.26
CA LEU A 56 8.32 1.30 11.16
C LEU A 56 8.32 0.13 10.17
N MET A 57 8.86 0.35 8.97
CA MET A 57 8.96 -0.69 7.94
C MET A 57 9.80 -1.88 8.40
N LYS A 58 10.93 -1.62 9.10
CA LYS A 58 11.79 -2.69 9.62
C LYS A 58 11.01 -3.57 10.60
N GLU A 59 10.34 -2.96 11.57
CA GLU A 59 9.61 -3.69 12.62
C GLU A 59 8.41 -4.46 12.07
N LEU A 60 7.64 -3.87 11.15
CA LEU A 60 6.53 -4.58 10.47
C LEU A 60 7.03 -5.68 9.52
N SER A 61 8.22 -5.53 8.92
CA SER A 61 8.77 -6.52 8.00
C SER A 61 9.36 -7.76 8.68
N LEU A 62 9.71 -7.68 9.97
CA LEU A 62 10.24 -8.83 10.71
C LEU A 62 9.21 -9.96 10.81
N GLY A 63 7.92 -9.63 10.86
CA GLY A 63 6.84 -10.62 10.83
C GLY A 63 6.64 -11.31 9.47
N SER A 64 7.02 -10.66 8.35
CA SER A 64 6.76 -11.17 6.99
C SER A 64 7.95 -11.87 6.33
N LYS A 65 9.17 -11.74 6.87
CA LYS A 65 10.36 -12.43 6.33
C LYS A 65 10.27 -13.96 6.45
N SER A 66 9.52 -14.48 7.42
CA SER A 66 9.29 -15.93 7.58
C SER A 66 8.35 -16.51 6.50
N ASP A 67 7.47 -15.67 5.91
CA ASP A 67 6.40 -16.13 5.00
C ASP A 67 6.74 -15.97 3.52
N LYS A 68 7.87 -15.33 3.19
CA LYS A 68 8.26 -15.05 1.79
C LYS A 68 8.42 -16.29 0.91
N LYS A 69 8.70 -17.46 1.49
CA LYS A 69 8.79 -18.72 0.73
C LYS A 69 7.42 -19.35 0.41
N GLN A 70 6.40 -19.09 1.22
CA GLN A 70 5.05 -19.66 1.01
C GLN A 70 4.13 -18.73 0.20
N ASN A 71 4.29 -17.42 0.34
CA ASN A 71 3.40 -16.44 -0.32
C ASN A 71 3.58 -16.35 -1.84
N THR A 72 4.73 -16.72 -2.40
CA THR A 72 4.95 -16.75 -3.86
C THR A 72 4.04 -17.76 -4.55
N ILE A 73 3.85 -18.94 -3.95
CA ILE A 73 3.05 -20.03 -4.52
C ILE A 73 1.56 -19.68 -4.51
N LEU A 74 1.10 -19.01 -3.45
CA LEU A 74 -0.29 -18.58 -3.33
C LEU A 74 -0.62 -17.43 -4.29
N ALA A 75 0.26 -16.44 -4.45
CA ALA A 75 0.02 -15.31 -5.35
C ALA A 75 -0.09 -15.74 -6.83
N GLU A 76 0.70 -16.73 -7.27
CA GLU A 76 0.59 -17.29 -8.62
C GLU A 76 -0.75 -17.98 -8.87
N SER A 77 -1.36 -18.59 -7.84
CA SER A 77 -2.66 -19.24 -7.96
C SER A 77 -3.86 -18.28 -8.08
N PHE A 78 -3.68 -17.00 -7.74
CA PHE A 78 -4.73 -15.98 -7.81
C PHE A 78 -4.63 -15.05 -9.02
N LEU A 79 -3.66 -15.25 -9.92
CA LEU A 79 -3.59 -14.48 -11.17
C LEU A 79 -4.62 -15.05 -12.16
N PRO A 80 -5.67 -14.29 -12.53
CA PRO A 80 -6.57 -14.73 -13.59
C PRO A 80 -5.79 -14.76 -14.91
N LEU A 81 -5.56 -15.97 -15.44
CA LEU A 81 -4.87 -16.23 -16.72
C LEU A 81 -5.69 -15.84 -17.96
N PHE A 82 -6.79 -15.09 -17.82
CA PHE A 82 -7.65 -14.73 -18.93
C PHE A 82 -7.89 -13.22 -18.96
N PHE A 83 -7.26 -12.56 -19.94
CA PHE A 83 -7.67 -11.24 -20.39
C PHE A 83 -8.75 -11.41 -21.47
N GLN A 84 -9.96 -10.88 -21.25
CA GLN A 84 -10.91 -10.68 -22.34
C GLN A 84 -10.71 -9.28 -22.92
N GLU A 85 -10.40 -9.21 -24.22
CA GLU A 85 -10.42 -7.94 -24.95
C GLU A 85 -11.88 -7.45 -25.06
N TYR A 86 -12.18 -6.27 -24.52
CA TYR A 86 -13.49 -5.64 -24.68
C TYR A 86 -13.35 -4.40 -25.57
N SER A 87 -13.97 -4.44 -26.76
CA SER A 87 -14.01 -3.32 -27.71
C SER A 87 -15.25 -2.46 -27.44
N TYR A 88 -15.08 -1.28 -26.84
CA TYR A 88 -16.17 -0.31 -26.70
C TYR A 88 -16.23 0.62 -27.93
N LYS A 89 -17.41 0.78 -28.52
CA LYS A 89 -17.65 1.68 -29.66
C LYS A 89 -18.62 2.77 -29.22
N SER A 90 -18.10 3.92 -28.79
CA SER A 90 -18.94 5.07 -28.41
C SER A 90 -19.30 5.93 -29.63
N ARG A 91 -20.60 6.15 -29.85
CA ARG A 91 -21.14 7.07 -30.87
C ARG A 91 -21.45 8.41 -30.20
N LEU A 92 -20.75 9.48 -30.60
CA LEU A 92 -20.94 10.84 -30.08
C LEU A 92 -21.90 11.63 -30.99
N TYR A 93 -22.93 12.25 -30.41
CA TYR A 93 -23.72 13.32 -31.03
C TYR A 93 -23.36 14.64 -30.34
N ILE A 94 -22.90 15.61 -31.12
CA ILE A 94 -22.58 16.96 -30.65
C ILE A 94 -23.67 17.88 -31.19
N SER A 95 -24.36 18.59 -30.31
CA SER A 95 -25.14 19.77 -30.67
C SER A 95 -24.59 20.98 -29.92
N ASP A 96 -23.96 21.84 -30.71
CA ASP A 96 -23.57 23.25 -30.55
C ASP A 96 -24.51 24.10 -29.65
N PHE A 97 -24.14 25.19 -28.96
CA PHE A 97 -22.93 25.99 -28.79
C PHE A 97 -23.31 27.15 -27.84
N TYR A 98 -22.66 27.33 -26.68
CA TYR A 98 -22.52 28.65 -26.05
C TYR A 98 -21.15 28.77 -25.39
N ARG A 99 -20.39 29.73 -25.91
CA ARG A 99 -19.03 30.12 -25.50
C ARG A 99 -19.06 30.76 -24.12
N CYS A 100 -18.25 30.25 -23.19
CA CYS A 100 -17.82 30.99 -22.01
C CYS A 100 -16.29 31.08 -22.02
N ASP A 101 -15.78 32.27 -22.31
CA ASP A 101 -14.38 32.64 -22.12
C ASP A 101 -14.09 32.75 -20.61
N ASN A 102 -13.63 31.65 -20.00
CA ASN A 102 -12.53 31.62 -19.04
C ASN A 102 -12.34 30.22 -18.44
N TRP A 103 -11.07 29.85 -18.29
CA TRP A 103 -10.51 28.58 -17.80
C TRP A 103 -10.45 27.44 -18.82
N ARG A 104 -9.41 27.56 -19.66
CA ARG A 104 -8.77 26.50 -20.45
C ARG A 104 -8.33 25.33 -19.56
N PHE A 105 -9.22 24.37 -19.37
CA PHE A 105 -8.88 22.96 -19.41
C PHE A 105 -9.50 22.48 -20.72
N LEU A 106 -8.75 22.02 -21.71
CA LEU A 106 -8.02 20.75 -21.81
C LEU A 106 -7.33 20.74 -23.21
N PRO A 107 -6.76 19.63 -23.69
CA PRO A 107 -5.79 18.71 -23.09
C PRO A 107 -4.59 18.55 -24.05
N LYS A 108 -3.36 18.44 -23.56
CA LYS A 108 -2.27 17.92 -24.38
C LYS A 108 -1.37 17.00 -23.59
N ASP A 109 -1.09 15.89 -24.25
CA ASP A 109 0.04 14.99 -24.10
C ASP A 109 -0.08 13.82 -23.11
N TYR A 110 -0.40 12.66 -23.69
CA TYR A 110 -0.47 11.34 -23.08
C TYR A 110 0.92 10.69 -22.95
N SER A 111 1.97 11.49 -22.74
CA SER A 111 3.37 11.05 -22.82
C SER A 111 4.07 10.84 -21.46
N GLN A 112 3.35 10.78 -20.34
CA GLN A 112 3.98 10.74 -19.01
C GLN A 112 3.57 9.57 -18.09
N ILE A 113 2.99 8.48 -18.61
CA ILE A 113 2.84 7.26 -17.80
C ILE A 113 4.11 6.42 -17.90
N GLN A 114 5.18 6.86 -17.25
CA GLN A 114 6.28 5.98 -16.89
C GLN A 114 7.00 6.49 -15.63
N THR A 115 6.52 6.08 -14.46
CA THR A 115 7.38 5.89 -13.31
C THR A 115 7.34 4.42 -12.94
N VAL A 116 8.22 3.65 -13.59
CA VAL A 116 8.63 2.33 -13.09
C VAL A 116 9.10 2.55 -11.65
N PRO A 117 8.56 1.87 -10.63
CA PRO A 117 9.07 2.00 -9.28
C PRO A 117 10.52 1.54 -9.27
N SER A 118 11.44 2.45 -8.98
CA SER A 118 12.86 2.14 -8.81
C SER A 118 12.99 1.08 -7.71
N PRO A 119 13.77 -0.01 -7.92
CA PRO A 119 13.96 -1.00 -6.89
C PRO A 119 14.55 -0.35 -5.63
N PRO A 120 14.16 -0.83 -4.43
CA PRO A 120 14.64 -0.25 -3.19
C PRO A 120 16.18 -0.31 -3.12
N PRO A 121 16.84 0.71 -2.55
CA PRO A 121 18.29 0.69 -2.39
C PRO A 121 18.68 -0.55 -1.58
N LYS A 122 19.57 -1.36 -2.17
CA LYS A 122 20.15 -2.50 -1.49
C LYS A 122 21.06 -1.99 -0.37
N VAL A 123 20.83 -2.52 0.83
CA VAL A 123 21.72 -2.39 2.00
C VAL A 123 23.01 -3.16 1.71
#